data_AF-A0A936BW51-F1
#
_entry.id   AF-A0A936BW51-F1
#
_cell.length_a   1.000
_cell.length_b   1.000
_cell.length_c   1.000
_cell.angle_alpha   90.00
_cell.angle_beta   90.00
_cell.angle_gamma   90.00
#
_symmetry.space_group_name_H-M   'P 1'
#
loop_
_entity.id
_entity.type
_entity.pdbx_description
1 polymer ?
#
loop_
_entity_poly.entity_id
_entity_poly.type
_entity_poly.pdbx_seq_one_letter_code
_entity_poly.pdbx_strand_id
1 'polypeptide(L)'
;MTETSTPPAPPRASSLRSEAGMTMIELMATMAIVGSLASIAVPKYHEITDAARVARAIGDIQAIQSTLDTRDTLPDVLATAGISLRDPWGQPYVYVKFATGGVPRTDRFGVPVNNTYDVYSLGRDGATSGSLNAGPSLDDVVRASDGGWIGAASRF
;
A
#
# COMPACT_ATOMS: atom_id res chain seq x y z
N MET A 1 -21.95 67.24 59.79
CA MET A 1 -22.25 66.62 58.50
C MET A 1 -21.03 65.82 58.09
N THR A 2 -21.16 64.49 58.16
CA THR A 2 -20.13 63.50 57.89
C THR A 2 -20.15 63.12 56.41
N GLU A 3 -19.14 63.51 55.64
CA GLU A 3 -18.88 62.95 54.32
C GLU A 3 -17.69 62.00 54.41
N THR A 4 -18.01 60.71 54.51
CA THR A 4 -17.05 59.61 54.35
C THR A 4 -16.73 59.45 52.86
N SER A 5 -15.59 59.98 52.42
CA SER A 5 -15.08 59.78 51.06
C SER A 5 -14.63 58.32 50.88
N THR A 6 -15.32 57.55 50.05
CA THR A 6 -14.91 56.21 49.65
C THR A 6 -13.67 56.29 48.74
N PRO A 7 -12.57 55.58 49.05
CA PRO A 7 -11.38 55.59 48.20
C PRO A 7 -11.63 54.85 46.87
N PRO A 8 -11.02 55.30 45.75
CA PRO A 8 -11.19 54.67 44.45
C PRO A 8 -10.58 53.26 44.40
N ALA A 9 -11.25 52.35 43.70
CA ALA A 9 -10.83 50.96 43.53
C ALA A 9 -9.48 50.87 42.79
N PRO A 10 -8.59 49.94 43.16
CA PRO A 10 -7.30 49.78 42.50
C PRO A 10 -7.48 49.34 41.04
N PRO A 11 -6.62 49.79 40.11
CA PRO A 11 -6.65 49.36 38.72
C PRO A 11 -6.41 47.84 38.62
N ARG A 12 -7.26 47.15 37.86
CA ARG A 12 -7.07 45.72 37.55
C ARG A 12 -5.81 45.59 36.69
N ALA A 13 -4.78 44.93 37.23
CA ALA A 13 -3.59 44.60 36.48
C ALA A 13 -3.97 43.70 35.29
N SER A 14 -3.89 44.23 34.07
CA SER A 14 -3.95 43.43 32.85
C SER A 14 -2.66 42.62 32.75
N SER A 15 -2.75 41.30 32.86
CA SER A 15 -1.63 40.44 32.50
C SER A 15 -1.34 40.62 31.02
N LEU A 16 -0.24 41.30 30.71
CA LEU A 16 0.30 41.34 29.36
C LEU A 16 0.68 39.89 29.01
N ARG A 17 -0.11 39.27 28.14
CA ARG A 17 0.27 38.00 27.53
C ARG A 17 1.56 38.29 26.75
N SER A 18 2.64 37.63 27.14
CA SER A 18 3.86 37.61 26.35
C SER A 18 3.57 36.80 25.09
N GLU A 19 3.39 37.48 23.95
CA GLU A 19 3.47 36.81 22.66
C GLU A 19 4.95 36.51 22.39
N ALA A 20 5.38 35.30 22.76
CA ALA A 20 6.71 34.81 22.43
C ALA A 20 6.72 34.36 20.95
N GLY A 21 7.36 35.15 20.09
CA GLY A 21 7.65 34.77 18.71
C GLY A 21 8.94 33.94 18.61
N MET A 22 8.98 32.96 17.70
CA MET A 22 10.23 32.25 17.36
C MET A 22 11.20 33.17 16.62
N THR A 23 12.49 33.03 16.90
CA THR A 23 13.52 33.76 16.16
C THR A 23 13.74 33.13 14.76
N MET A 24 14.27 33.90 13.80
CA MET A 24 14.59 33.35 12.48
C MET A 24 15.60 32.20 12.55
N ILE A 25 16.61 32.31 13.42
CA ILE A 25 17.64 31.28 13.57
C ILE A 25 17.06 29.98 14.15
N GLU A 26 16.07 30.08 15.03
CA GLU A 26 15.40 28.93 15.65
C GLU A 26 14.51 28.19 14.66
N LEU A 27 13.81 28.92 13.80
CA LEU A 27 13.08 28.34 12.68
C LEU A 27 14.04 27.64 11.70
N MET A 28 15.17 28.28 11.36
CA MET A 28 16.19 27.69 10.49
C MET A 28 16.78 26.42 11.08
N ALA A 29 17.17 26.44 12.35
CA ALA A 29 17.70 25.27 13.05
C ALA A 29 16.67 24.13 13.10
N THR A 30 15.40 24.44 13.37
CA THR A 30 14.31 23.47 13.41
C THR A 30 14.05 22.86 12.04
N MET A 31 14.00 23.67 10.99
CA MET A 31 13.84 23.19 9.61
C MET A 31 15.03 22.33 9.17
N ALA A 32 16.25 22.66 9.57
CA ALA A 32 17.43 21.85 9.30
C ALA A 32 17.32 20.45 9.94
N ILE A 33 16.86 20.37 11.20
CA ILE A 33 16.66 19.09 11.90
C ILE A 33 15.52 18.29 11.26
N VAL A 34 14.36 18.91 11.03
CA VAL A 34 13.19 18.24 10.42
C VAL A 34 13.52 17.76 9.00
N GLY A 35 14.18 18.58 8.18
CA GLY A 35 14.60 18.19 6.83
C GLY A 35 15.57 17.02 6.84
N SER A 36 16.53 17.02 7.78
CA SER A 36 17.48 15.91 7.96
C SER A 36 16.74 14.61 8.32
N LEU A 37 15.82 14.66 9.28
CA LEU A 37 15.02 13.49 9.69
C LEU A 37 14.10 13.01 8.56
N ALA A 38 13.42 13.93 7.87
CA ALA A 38 12.50 13.61 6.78
C ALA A 38 13.21 12.89 5.62
N SER A 39 14.46 13.28 5.31
CA SER A 39 15.24 12.65 4.24
C SER A 39 15.49 11.15 4.47
N ILE A 40 15.59 10.71 5.73
CA ILE A 40 15.76 9.30 6.12
C ILE A 40 14.39 8.62 6.30
N ALA A 41 13.42 9.33 6.88
CA ALA A 41 12.14 8.76 7.28
C ALA A 41 11.23 8.43 6.07
N VAL A 42 11.16 9.31 5.08
CA VAL A 42 10.25 9.15 3.91
C VAL A 42 10.51 7.88 3.10
N PRO A 43 11.74 7.59 2.61
CA PRO A 43 11.98 6.38 1.82
C PRO A 43 11.70 5.10 2.64
N LYS A 44 12.09 5.08 3.92
CA LYS A 44 11.85 3.94 4.81
C LYS A 44 10.36 3.70 5.04
N TYR A 45 9.56 4.75 5.15
CA TYR A 45 8.11 4.62 5.30
C TYR A 45 7.47 3.96 4.07
N HIS A 46 7.90 4.35 2.87
CA HIS A 46 7.39 3.74 1.62
C HIS A 46 7.65 2.24 1.56
N GLU A 47 8.87 1.79 1.87
CA GLU A 47 9.22 0.35 1.89
C GLU A 47 8.33 -0.48 2.82
N ILE A 48 8.03 0.04 4.02
CA ILE A 48 7.16 -0.64 4.99
C ILE A 48 5.73 -0.75 4.44
N THR A 49 5.21 0.34 3.87
CA THR A 49 3.85 0.33 3.30
C THR A 49 3.75 -0.61 2.10
N ASP A 50 4.75 -0.65 1.24
CA ASP A 50 4.76 -1.52 0.06
C ASP A 50 4.90 -2.99 0.46
N ALA A 51 5.73 -3.31 1.45
CA ALA A 51 5.80 -4.67 2.01
C ALA A 51 4.45 -5.12 2.62
N ALA A 52 3.76 -4.22 3.32
CA ALA A 52 2.43 -4.50 3.88
C ALA A 52 1.37 -4.71 2.79
N ARG A 53 1.43 -3.92 1.70
CA ARG A 53 0.59 -4.11 0.51
C ARG A 53 0.86 -5.48 -0.13
N VAL A 54 2.11 -5.82 -0.41
CA VAL A 54 2.46 -7.14 -0.96
C VAL A 54 1.94 -8.27 -0.07
N ALA A 55 2.13 -8.18 1.25
CA ALA A 55 1.63 -9.18 2.19
C ALA A 55 0.11 -9.32 2.14
N ARG A 56 -0.63 -8.20 2.05
CA ARG A 56 -2.08 -8.23 1.85
C ARG A 56 -2.46 -8.90 0.54
N ALA A 57 -1.77 -8.55 -0.57
CA ALA A 57 -2.06 -9.14 -1.86
C ALA A 57 -1.81 -10.66 -1.89
N ILE A 58 -0.80 -11.14 -1.19
CA ILE A 58 -0.55 -12.58 -1.00
C ILE A 58 -1.75 -13.25 -0.30
N GLY A 59 -2.23 -12.67 0.81
CA GLY A 59 -3.39 -13.20 1.54
C GLY A 59 -4.68 -13.18 0.72
N ASP A 60 -4.89 -12.12 -0.05
CA ASP A 60 -6.03 -11.98 -0.97
C ASP A 60 -6.00 -13.08 -2.06
N ILE A 61 -4.84 -13.33 -2.67
CA ILE A 61 -4.67 -14.41 -3.66
C ILE A 61 -4.88 -15.79 -3.02
N GLN A 62 -4.40 -16.02 -1.80
CA GLN A 62 -4.66 -17.27 -1.06
C GLN A 62 -6.16 -17.49 -0.84
N ALA A 63 -6.90 -16.44 -0.49
CA ALA A 63 -8.35 -16.50 -0.32
C ALA A 63 -9.07 -16.77 -1.66
N ILE A 64 -8.61 -16.16 -2.75
CA ILE A 64 -9.12 -16.43 -4.11
C ILE A 64 -8.88 -17.90 -4.46
N GLN A 65 -7.66 -18.41 -4.29
CA GLN A 65 -7.32 -19.81 -4.55
C GLN A 65 -8.23 -20.75 -3.75
N SER A 66 -8.36 -20.55 -2.43
CA SER A 66 -9.23 -21.38 -1.59
C SER A 66 -10.69 -21.38 -2.08
N THR A 67 -11.18 -20.23 -2.53
CA THR A 67 -12.52 -20.09 -3.09
C THR A 67 -12.68 -20.83 -4.42
N LEU A 68 -11.62 -20.88 -5.25
CA LEU A 68 -11.61 -21.62 -6.50
C LEU A 68 -11.46 -23.13 -6.29
N ASP A 69 -10.65 -23.55 -5.33
CA ASP A 69 -10.36 -24.97 -5.03
C ASP A 69 -11.60 -25.73 -4.50
N THR A 70 -12.57 -25.02 -3.92
CA THR A 70 -13.84 -25.60 -3.43
C THR A 70 -14.87 -25.86 -4.53
N ARG A 71 -14.58 -25.48 -5.78
CA ARG A 71 -15.50 -25.60 -6.91
C ARG A 71 -15.15 -26.80 -7.78
N ASP A 72 -16.19 -27.46 -8.29
CA ASP A 72 -16.04 -28.54 -9.27
C ASP A 72 -15.52 -28.04 -10.63
N THR A 73 -15.81 -26.78 -10.97
CA THR A 73 -15.38 -26.17 -12.24
C THR A 73 -14.85 -24.76 -12.02
N LEU A 74 -13.76 -24.43 -12.72
CA LEU A 74 -13.20 -23.08 -12.70
C LEU A 74 -14.12 -22.11 -13.45
N PRO A 75 -14.41 -20.93 -12.86
CA PRO A 75 -15.20 -19.90 -13.52
C PRO A 75 -14.45 -19.31 -14.72
N ASP A 76 -15.17 -18.72 -15.67
CA ASP A 76 -14.52 -18.00 -16.79
C ASP A 76 -14.03 -16.62 -16.36
N VAL A 77 -14.68 -16.02 -15.35
CA VAL A 77 -14.26 -14.75 -14.73
C VAL A 77 -14.48 -14.79 -13.21
N LEU A 78 -13.58 -14.17 -12.44
CA LEU A 78 -13.67 -14.15 -10.97
C LEU A 78 -15.02 -13.63 -10.43
N ALA A 79 -15.63 -12.66 -11.13
CA ALA A 79 -16.92 -12.09 -10.73
C ALA A 79 -18.04 -13.15 -10.64
N THR A 80 -18.03 -14.15 -11.52
CA THR A 80 -19.03 -15.25 -11.47
C THR A 80 -18.83 -16.18 -10.28
N ALA A 81 -17.64 -16.20 -9.69
CA ALA A 81 -17.37 -16.88 -8.43
C ALA A 81 -17.71 -16.02 -7.20
N GLY A 82 -18.30 -14.83 -7.38
CA GLY A 82 -18.61 -13.89 -6.30
C GLY A 82 -17.39 -13.11 -5.79
N ILE A 83 -16.26 -13.18 -6.52
CA ILE A 83 -15.03 -12.50 -6.16
C ILE A 83 -14.98 -11.16 -6.89
N SER A 84 -14.98 -10.06 -6.13
CA SER A 84 -14.89 -8.69 -6.65
C SER A 84 -13.88 -7.86 -5.85
N LEU A 85 -12.77 -8.51 -5.50
CA LEU A 85 -11.71 -7.91 -4.70
C LEU A 85 -10.81 -7.02 -5.56
N ARG A 86 -10.33 -5.95 -4.94
CA ARG A 86 -9.29 -5.07 -5.50
C ARG A 86 -8.02 -5.26 -4.71
N ASP A 87 -6.91 -5.24 -5.42
CA ASP A 87 -5.60 -5.30 -4.83
C ASP A 87 -5.31 -4.05 -3.97
N PRO A 88 -4.22 -4.04 -3.20
CA PRO A 88 -3.86 -2.94 -2.32
C PRO A 88 -3.53 -1.61 -3.02
N TRP A 89 -3.34 -1.63 -4.35
CA TRP A 89 -3.08 -0.46 -5.19
C TRP A 89 -4.35 0.01 -5.93
N GLY A 90 -5.48 -0.68 -5.74
CA GLY A 90 -6.80 -0.30 -6.22
C GLY A 90 -7.21 -0.95 -7.55
N GLN A 91 -6.34 -1.77 -8.15
CA GLN A 91 -6.61 -2.47 -9.39
C GLN A 91 -7.34 -3.79 -9.11
N PRO A 92 -8.17 -4.29 -10.04
CA PRO A 92 -8.76 -5.62 -9.89
C PRO A 92 -7.68 -6.69 -10.05
N TYR A 93 -7.81 -7.79 -9.32
CA TYR A 93 -6.99 -8.98 -9.57
C TYR A 93 -7.21 -9.49 -10.99
N VAL A 94 -6.12 -9.84 -11.66
CA VAL A 94 -6.17 -10.45 -12.98
C VAL A 94 -6.28 -11.95 -12.82
N TYR A 95 -7.19 -12.55 -13.59
CA TYR A 95 -7.42 -13.98 -13.63
C TYR A 95 -7.44 -14.46 -15.07
N VAL A 96 -6.66 -15.48 -15.36
CA VAL A 96 -6.52 -16.04 -16.70
C VAL A 96 -6.68 -17.56 -16.61
N LYS A 97 -7.78 -18.07 -17.16
CA LYS A 97 -8.05 -19.50 -17.25
C LYS A 97 -7.49 -20.06 -18.57
N PHE A 98 -6.68 -21.11 -18.50
CA PHE A 98 -6.01 -21.63 -19.71
C PHE A 98 -6.94 -22.49 -20.57
N ALA A 99 -7.87 -23.20 -19.94
CA ALA A 99 -8.86 -24.03 -20.64
C ALA A 99 -9.75 -23.22 -21.61
N THR A 100 -9.85 -21.90 -21.44
CA THR A 100 -10.57 -20.97 -22.33
C THR A 100 -9.65 -20.22 -23.30
N GLY A 101 -8.41 -20.70 -23.48
CA GLY A 101 -7.43 -20.07 -24.38
C GLY A 101 -6.57 -18.98 -23.73
N GLY A 102 -6.60 -18.86 -22.40
CA GLY A 102 -5.69 -17.97 -21.68
C GLY A 102 -4.23 -18.41 -21.82
N VAL A 103 -3.33 -17.45 -22.01
CA VAL A 103 -1.89 -17.72 -22.16
C VAL A 103 -1.24 -17.71 -20.77
N PRO A 104 -0.54 -18.80 -20.36
CA PRO A 104 0.12 -18.84 -19.07
C PRO A 104 1.30 -17.88 -19.02
N ARG A 105 1.52 -17.31 -17.84
CA ARG A 105 2.74 -16.56 -17.55
C ARG A 105 3.94 -17.51 -17.42
N THR A 106 5.13 -17.00 -17.73
CA THR A 106 6.34 -17.82 -17.82
C THR A 106 7.46 -17.35 -16.90
N ASP A 107 8.30 -18.28 -16.48
CA ASP A 107 9.51 -18.03 -15.71
C ASP A 107 10.66 -17.50 -16.60
N ARG A 108 11.89 -17.51 -16.06
CA ARG A 108 13.09 -17.03 -16.75
C ARG A 108 13.53 -17.90 -17.92
N PHE A 109 13.08 -19.15 -17.92
CA PHE A 109 13.38 -20.16 -18.93
C PHE A 109 12.26 -20.30 -19.95
N GLY A 110 11.19 -19.49 -19.84
CA GLY A 110 10.03 -19.55 -20.71
C GLY A 110 9.04 -20.68 -20.36
N VAL A 111 9.18 -21.29 -19.18
CA VAL A 111 8.31 -22.37 -18.73
C VAL A 111 7.07 -21.78 -18.06
N PRO A 112 5.86 -22.27 -18.36
CA PRO A 112 4.64 -21.88 -17.65
C PRO A 112 4.77 -22.01 -16.14
N VAL A 113 4.36 -20.98 -15.40
CA VAL A 113 4.46 -20.96 -13.93
C VAL A 113 3.29 -21.68 -13.24
N ASN A 114 2.18 -21.86 -13.96
CA ASN A 114 1.03 -22.66 -13.57
C ASN A 114 0.54 -23.47 -14.78
N ASN A 115 -0.27 -24.49 -14.52
CA ASN A 115 -0.84 -25.39 -15.52
C ASN A 115 -2.36 -25.25 -15.71
N THR A 116 -3.07 -24.56 -14.82
CA THR A 116 -4.54 -24.49 -14.84
C THR A 116 -5.08 -23.07 -15.05
N TYR A 117 -4.63 -22.14 -14.23
CA TYR A 117 -4.97 -20.74 -14.30
C TYR A 117 -3.88 -19.88 -13.64
N ASP A 118 -3.84 -18.62 -14.03
CA ASP A 118 -3.10 -17.57 -13.34
C ASP A 118 -4.05 -16.68 -12.54
N VAL A 119 -3.58 -16.26 -11.38
CA VAL A 119 -4.17 -15.16 -10.62
C VAL A 119 -3.05 -14.29 -10.06
N TYR A 120 -3.16 -12.98 -10.25
CA TYR A 120 -2.13 -12.04 -9.81
C TYR A 120 -2.67 -10.62 -9.64
N SER A 121 -1.91 -9.84 -8.89
CA SER A 121 -2.02 -8.39 -8.75
C SER A 121 -0.97 -7.73 -9.64
N LEU A 122 -1.31 -6.61 -10.28
CA LEU A 122 -0.42 -5.84 -11.16
C LEU A 122 0.63 -5.01 -10.41
N GLY A 123 0.58 -5.04 -9.08
CA GLY A 123 1.57 -4.36 -8.26
C GLY A 123 1.35 -2.86 -8.22
N ARG A 124 2.43 -2.12 -7.99
CA ARG A 124 2.39 -0.67 -7.72
C ARG A 124 2.28 0.14 -9.00
N ASP A 125 2.97 -0.28 -10.04
CA ASP A 125 3.03 0.46 -11.30
C ASP A 125 1.85 0.16 -12.24
N GLY A 126 1.16 -0.96 -12.00
CA GLY A 126 0.00 -1.38 -12.77
C GLY A 126 0.34 -1.88 -14.17
N ALA A 127 1.62 -2.06 -14.48
CA ALA A 127 2.14 -2.64 -15.70
C ALA A 127 2.42 -4.13 -15.48
N THR A 128 2.46 -4.91 -16.56
CA THR A 128 2.77 -6.34 -16.45
C THR A 128 3.22 -6.89 -17.80
N SER A 129 3.82 -8.09 -17.78
CA SER A 129 4.21 -8.83 -18.99
C SER A 129 4.02 -10.34 -18.78
N GLY A 130 3.88 -11.09 -19.88
CA GLY A 130 3.71 -12.55 -19.81
C GLY A 130 4.86 -13.26 -19.06
N SER A 131 6.10 -12.78 -19.19
CA SER A 131 7.22 -13.30 -18.39
C SER A 131 7.32 -12.60 -17.05
N LEU A 132 7.48 -13.38 -15.97
CA LEU A 132 7.75 -12.88 -14.62
C LEU A 132 9.12 -12.20 -14.48
N ASN A 133 10.02 -12.43 -15.44
CA ASN A 133 11.38 -11.88 -15.41
C ASN A 133 11.52 -10.59 -16.22
N ALA A 134 10.45 -10.15 -16.89
CA ALA A 134 10.42 -8.87 -17.56
C ALA A 134 10.30 -7.74 -16.52
N GLY A 135 11.00 -6.62 -16.76
CA GLY A 135 11.01 -5.46 -15.86
C GLY A 135 9.62 -5.01 -15.36
N PRO A 136 8.61 -4.86 -16.24
CA PRO A 136 7.25 -4.46 -15.83
C PRO A 136 6.50 -5.48 -14.98
N SER A 137 6.99 -6.71 -14.83
CA SER A 137 6.33 -7.74 -14.03
C SER A 137 6.90 -7.86 -12.62
N LEU A 138 8.02 -7.20 -12.31
CA LEU A 138 8.84 -7.53 -11.13
C LEU A 138 8.14 -7.23 -9.80
N ASP A 139 7.22 -6.27 -9.78
CA ASP A 139 6.40 -5.89 -8.64
C ASP A 139 5.02 -6.56 -8.61
N ASP A 140 4.68 -7.35 -9.63
CA ASP A 140 3.47 -8.18 -9.63
C ASP A 140 3.49 -9.14 -8.44
N VAL A 141 2.35 -9.34 -7.79
CA VAL A 141 2.17 -10.39 -6.79
C VAL A 141 1.42 -11.54 -7.45
N VAL A 142 2.08 -12.68 -7.62
CA VAL A 142 1.61 -13.77 -8.47
C VAL A 142 1.46 -15.06 -7.68
N ARG A 143 0.46 -15.86 -8.07
CA ARG A 143 0.40 -17.29 -7.76
C ARG A 143 1.29 -18.05 -8.75
N ALA A 144 2.12 -18.97 -8.28
CA ALA A 144 2.97 -19.79 -9.11
C ALA A 144 3.13 -21.21 -8.53
N SER A 145 3.79 -22.10 -9.29
CA SER A 145 3.98 -23.52 -8.95
C SER A 145 2.66 -24.21 -8.62
N ASP A 146 1.63 -23.93 -9.42
CA ASP A 146 0.26 -24.42 -9.23
C ASP A 146 -0.32 -24.11 -7.84
N GLY A 147 0.04 -22.96 -7.27
CA GLY A 147 -0.44 -22.51 -5.96
C GLY A 147 0.43 -22.94 -4.78
N GLY A 148 1.52 -23.66 -5.04
CA GLY A 148 2.55 -23.96 -4.03
C GLY A 148 3.37 -22.73 -3.63
N TRP A 149 3.32 -21.65 -4.41
CA TRP A 149 4.03 -20.41 -4.13
C TRP A 149 3.18 -19.19 -4.47
N ILE A 150 3.20 -18.18 -3.59
CA ILE A 150 2.52 -16.89 -3.82
C ILE A 150 3.44 -15.78 -3.29
N GLY A 151 3.76 -14.80 -4.13
CA GLY A 151 4.69 -13.74 -3.76
C GLY A 151 4.96 -12.75 -4.89
N ALA A 152 5.84 -11.79 -4.62
CA ALA A 152 6.30 -10.83 -5.63
C ALA A 152 7.11 -11.54 -6.72
N ALA A 153 6.80 -11.32 -7.99
CA ALA A 153 7.41 -12.02 -9.14
C ALA A 153 8.94 -11.90 -9.19
N SER A 154 9.50 -10.78 -8.73
CA SER A 154 10.96 -10.61 -8.55
C SER A 154 11.62 -11.61 -7.60
N ARG A 155 10.84 -12.36 -6.80
CA ARG A 155 11.32 -13.37 -5.84
C ARG A 155 11.01 -14.81 -6.28
N PHE A 156 10.51 -15.00 -7.50
CA PHE A 156 10.24 -16.31 -8.10
C PHE A 156 11.41 -16.74 -8.99
#